data_AF-A0A4S2DB81-F1
#
_entry.id   AF-A0A4S2DB81-F1
#
_cell.length_a   1.000
_cell.length_b   1.000
_cell.length_c   1.000
_cell.angle_alpha   90.00
_cell.angle_beta   90.00
_cell.angle_gamma   90.00
#
_symmetry.space_group_name_H-M   'P 1'
#
loop_
_entity.id
_entity.type
_entity.pdbx_description
1 polymer ?
#
loop_
_entity_poly.entity_id
_entity_poly.type
_entity_poly.pdbx_seq_one_letter_code
_entity_poly.pdbx_strand_id
1 'polypeptide(L)'
;MRDNLMREVRRRRNRSRSPKRVSIFIGAGVLVAATTGGALIALASAELRHNSAYCYESPSLQSRAQQVGDPSPVGDDRVARAIDLCESVWRIGVLGGENDGPPPNDGRIHPVPELFVCSQRDGTLAVFPEQDGVACSDLSLESLR
;
A
#
# COMPACT_ATOMS: atom_id res chain seq x y z
N MET A 1 5.84 16.86 37.83
CA MET A 1 4.78 16.32 36.92
C MET A 1 5.32 15.87 35.54
N ARG A 2 6.65 15.93 35.28
CA ARG A 2 7.30 15.49 34.03
C ARG A 2 7.90 14.08 34.10
N ASP A 3 8.02 13.50 35.29
CA ASP A 3 8.79 12.27 35.51
C ASP A 3 8.00 10.97 35.26
N ASN A 4 6.66 11.05 35.22
CA ASN A 4 5.83 9.87 34.92
C ASN A 4 5.72 9.57 33.41
N LEU A 5 5.84 10.59 32.54
CA LEU A 5 5.80 10.42 31.09
C LEU A 5 7.02 9.67 30.53
N MET A 6 8.18 9.77 31.19
CA MET A 6 9.42 9.14 30.70
C MET A 6 9.53 7.64 31.02
N ARG A 7 8.75 7.12 31.98
CA ARG A 7 8.76 5.68 32.32
C ARG A 7 7.93 4.85 31.35
N GLU A 8 6.90 5.42 30.75
CA GLU A 8 6.03 4.72 29.80
C GLU A 8 6.69 4.52 28.43
N VAL A 9 7.49 5.49 27.99
CA VAL A 9 8.26 5.41 26.74
C VAL A 9 9.35 4.32 26.82
N ARG A 10 10.00 4.15 27.98
CA ARG A 10 11.04 3.12 28.16
C ARG A 10 10.51 1.70 28.19
N ARG A 11 9.30 1.46 28.73
CA ARG A 11 8.71 0.11 28.74
C ARG A 11 8.25 -0.35 27.34
N ARG A 12 7.84 0.56 26.45
CA ARG A 12 7.49 0.20 25.06
C ARG A 12 8.69 -0.07 24.17
N ARG A 13 9.85 0.54 24.45
CA ARG A 13 11.06 0.38 23.61
C ARG A 13 11.72 -1.00 23.71
N ASN A 14 11.41 -1.78 24.74
CA ASN A 14 12.08 -3.06 25.00
C ASN A 14 11.33 -4.32 24.52
N ARG A 15 10.16 -4.18 23.87
CA ARG A 15 9.35 -5.34 23.41
C ARG A 15 9.26 -5.49 21.88
N SER A 16 9.81 -4.58 21.09
CA SER A 16 9.85 -4.71 19.63
C SER A 16 11.24 -5.13 19.15
N ARG A 17 11.61 -6.38 19.42
CA ARG A 17 12.68 -7.06 18.68
C ARG A 17 12.09 -7.60 17.38
N SER A 18 12.12 -6.77 16.33
CA SER A 18 12.48 -7.20 14.99
C SER A 18 12.99 -5.97 14.24
N PRO A 19 14.22 -5.97 13.71
CA PRO A 19 14.70 -4.87 12.90
C PRO A 19 14.08 -5.01 11.50
N LYS A 20 12.86 -4.49 11.32
CA LYS A 20 12.36 -4.20 9.97
C LYS A 20 13.22 -3.06 9.43
N ARG A 21 14.16 -3.41 8.55
CA ARG A 21 14.99 -2.45 7.80
C ARG A 21 14.06 -1.70 6.85
N VAL A 22 13.54 -0.56 7.30
CA VAL A 22 12.86 0.41 6.44
C VAL A 22 13.96 1.24 5.80
N SER A 23 14.38 0.85 4.61
CA SER A 23 15.22 1.68 3.75
C SER A 23 14.35 2.82 3.24
N ILE A 24 14.54 4.01 3.80
CA ILE A 24 13.90 5.24 3.35
C ILE A 24 14.57 5.64 2.02
N PHE A 25 13.88 5.44 0.91
CA PHE A 25 14.25 6.04 -0.37
C PHE A 25 13.87 7.53 -0.32
N ILE A 26 14.86 8.41 -0.39
CA ILE A 26 14.65 9.85 -0.53
C ILE A 26 14.43 10.12 -2.01
N GLY A 27 13.16 10.09 -2.42
CA GLY A 27 12.67 10.51 -3.72
C GLY A 27 11.18 10.80 -3.57
N ALA A 28 10.82 12.09 -3.68
CA ALA A 28 9.47 12.67 -3.59
C ALA A 28 8.32 11.74 -3.11
N GLY A 29 7.96 11.86 -1.83
CA GLY A 29 6.56 11.80 -1.37
C GLY A 29 5.87 10.45 -1.19
N VAL A 30 6.43 9.30 -1.57
CA VAL A 30 5.69 8.01 -1.44
C VAL A 30 6.08 7.26 -0.17
N LEU A 31 5.09 6.99 0.69
CA LEU A 31 5.24 6.06 1.82
C LEU A 31 4.77 4.67 1.39
N VAL A 32 5.69 3.70 1.36
CA VAL A 32 5.39 2.29 1.08
C VAL A 32 5.40 1.50 2.39
N ALA A 33 4.26 0.89 2.74
CA ALA A 33 4.16 0.00 3.89
C ALA A 33 3.93 -1.44 3.43
N ALA A 34 4.95 -2.30 3.63
CA ALA A 34 4.84 -3.73 3.39
C ALA A 34 4.00 -4.40 4.48
N THR A 35 2.77 -4.79 4.15
CA THR A 35 1.87 -5.55 5.03
C THR A 35 1.61 -6.94 4.46
N THR A 36 2.21 -7.96 5.07
CA THR A 36 1.86 -9.37 4.85
C THR A 36 0.59 -9.71 5.64
N GLY A 37 -0.51 -10.02 4.95
CA GLY A 37 -1.68 -10.69 5.50
C GLY A 37 -2.44 -9.94 6.61
N GLY A 38 -3.63 -9.45 6.28
CA GLY A 38 -4.75 -9.28 7.23
C GLY A 38 -4.44 -8.70 8.61
N ALA A 39 -3.76 -7.55 8.71
CA ALA A 39 -3.72 -6.75 9.94
C ALA A 39 -3.60 -5.25 9.60
N LEU A 40 -4.71 -4.55 9.78
CA LEU A 40 -4.89 -3.13 9.52
C LEU A 40 -3.90 -2.28 10.34
N ILE A 41 -2.99 -1.57 9.68
CA ILE A 41 -2.23 -0.48 10.31
C ILE A 41 -3.15 0.73 10.39
N ALA A 42 -3.91 0.81 11.49
CA ALA A 42 -4.72 1.95 11.87
C ALA A 42 -3.84 3.13 12.35
N LEU A 43 -3.05 3.75 11.47
CA LEU A 43 -2.32 4.99 11.78
C LEU A 43 -2.24 6.02 10.63
N ALA A 44 -2.87 5.79 9.48
CA ALA A 44 -3.05 6.83 8.48
C ALA A 44 -4.13 7.82 8.95
N SER A 45 -3.84 9.12 8.96
CA SER A 45 -4.84 10.18 9.18
C SER A 45 -6.01 10.03 8.19
N ALA A 46 -7.19 10.55 8.51
CA ALA A 46 -8.35 10.46 7.61
C ALA A 46 -8.07 11.04 6.20
N GLU A 47 -7.21 12.05 6.13
CA GLU A 47 -6.69 12.64 4.89
C GLU A 47 -5.82 11.66 4.10
N LEU A 48 -4.89 10.95 4.76
CA LEU A 48 -4.10 9.91 4.09
C LEU A 48 -4.98 8.76 3.58
N ARG A 49 -6.11 8.46 4.24
CA ARG A 49 -7.04 7.41 3.79
C ARG A 49 -7.68 7.76 2.44
N HIS A 50 -8.08 9.02 2.24
CA HIS A 50 -8.64 9.48 0.96
C HIS A 50 -7.61 9.51 -0.18
N ASN A 51 -6.33 9.69 0.15
CA ASN A 51 -5.21 9.67 -0.80
C ASN A 51 -4.44 8.35 -0.80
N SER A 52 -5.05 7.25 -0.31
CA SER A 52 -4.41 5.94 -0.28
C SER A 52 -5.14 4.93 -1.13
N ALA A 53 -4.37 3.97 -1.65
CA ALA A 53 -4.88 2.82 -2.35
C ALA A 53 -4.16 1.55 -1.87
N TYR A 54 -4.81 0.41 -2.03
CA TYR A 54 -4.20 -0.90 -1.88
C TYR A 54 -3.90 -1.48 -3.25
N CYS A 55 -2.63 -1.79 -3.53
CA CYS A 55 -2.19 -2.42 -4.77
C CYS A 55 -2.00 -3.92 -4.52
N TYR A 56 -2.75 -4.76 -5.23
CA TYR A 56 -2.71 -6.21 -5.09
C TYR A 56 -1.84 -6.85 -6.19
N GLU A 57 -1.20 -7.98 -5.86
CA GLU A 57 -0.39 -8.75 -6.80
C GLU A 57 -1.21 -9.66 -7.73
N SER A 58 -2.40 -10.07 -7.29
CA SER A 58 -3.33 -10.87 -8.09
C SER A 58 -4.77 -10.40 -7.80
N PRO A 59 -5.78 -10.75 -8.63
CA PRO A 59 -7.16 -10.37 -8.38
C PRO A 59 -7.76 -11.20 -7.23
N SER A 60 -7.25 -11.00 -6.02
CA SER A 60 -7.65 -11.69 -4.80
C SER A 60 -7.32 -10.86 -3.58
N LEU A 61 -8.28 -10.71 -2.66
CA LEU A 61 -8.07 -10.06 -1.37
C LEU A 61 -7.07 -10.79 -0.46
N GLN A 62 -6.70 -12.02 -0.82
CA GLN A 62 -5.71 -12.84 -0.11
C GLN A 62 -4.31 -12.74 -0.73
N SER A 63 -4.14 -12.04 -1.85
CA SER A 63 -2.84 -11.86 -2.47
C SER A 63 -1.94 -10.96 -1.64
N ARG A 64 -0.65 -10.92 -1.98
CA ARG A 64 0.23 -9.86 -1.49
C ARG A 64 -0.35 -8.52 -1.89
N ALA A 65 -0.31 -7.56 -0.98
CA ALA A 65 -0.79 -6.20 -1.22
C ALA A 65 0.16 -5.18 -0.61
N GLN A 66 0.21 -3.99 -1.19
CA GLN A 66 0.92 -2.83 -0.67
C GLN A 66 -0.04 -1.67 -0.51
N GLN A 67 0.03 -1.00 0.63
CA GLN A 67 -0.64 0.28 0.79
C GLN A 67 0.29 1.37 0.26
N VAL A 68 -0.25 2.18 -0.63
CA VAL A 68 0.37 3.39 -1.17
C VAL A 68 -0.44 4.60 -0.75
N GLY A 69 0.21 5.75 -0.65
CA GLY A 69 -0.48 7.02 -0.52
C GLY A 69 0.38 8.19 -0.95
N ASP A 70 -0.30 9.27 -1.34
CA ASP A 70 0.31 10.55 -1.70
C ASP A 70 -0.09 11.61 -0.66
N PRO A 71 0.86 12.24 0.04
CA PRO A 71 0.56 13.32 0.99
C PRO A 71 0.15 14.63 0.33
N SER A 72 0.21 14.72 -1.00
CA SER A 72 -0.27 15.89 -1.76
C SER A 72 -1.77 16.09 -1.60
N PRO A 73 -2.31 17.31 -1.79
CA PRO A 73 -3.75 17.55 -1.75
C PRO A 73 -4.51 16.59 -2.67
N VAL A 74 -5.70 16.15 -2.22
CA VAL A 74 -6.59 15.29 -3.02
C VAL A 74 -6.90 16.03 -4.33
N GLY A 75 -6.43 15.51 -5.46
CA GLY A 75 -6.84 15.97 -6.79
C GLY A 75 -8.21 15.40 -7.16
N ASP A 76 -8.85 15.97 -8.17
CA ASP A 76 -10.22 15.57 -8.55
C ASP A 76 -10.30 14.12 -9.07
N ASP A 77 -9.21 13.57 -9.62
CA ASP A 77 -9.15 12.21 -10.16
C ASP A 77 -8.39 11.24 -9.25
N ARG A 78 -9.10 10.77 -8.22
CA ARG A 78 -8.62 9.74 -7.27
C ARG A 78 -8.35 8.38 -7.91
N VAL A 79 -9.00 8.06 -9.03
CA VAL A 79 -8.87 6.75 -9.69
C VAL A 79 -7.57 6.70 -10.49
N ALA A 80 -7.34 7.69 -11.36
CA ALA A 80 -6.09 7.81 -12.10
C ALA A 80 -4.89 7.86 -11.14
N ARG A 81 -5.01 8.60 -10.03
CA ARG A 81 -3.96 8.65 -9.01
C ARG A 81 -3.66 7.28 -8.37
N ALA A 82 -4.70 6.51 -8.04
CA ALA A 82 -4.52 5.18 -7.46
C ALA A 82 -3.81 4.24 -8.45
N ILE A 83 -4.17 4.31 -9.73
CA ILE A 83 -3.50 3.58 -10.81
C ILE A 83 -2.03 4.00 -10.85
N ASP A 84 -1.71 5.28 -10.99
CA ASP A 84 -0.33 5.79 -11.07
C ASP A 84 0.56 5.32 -9.91
N LEU A 85 0.01 5.37 -8.68
CA LEU A 85 0.73 4.91 -7.50
C LEU A 85 0.97 3.40 -7.55
N CYS A 86 -0.02 2.61 -7.94
CA CYS A 86 0.12 1.16 -8.03
C CYS A 86 1.00 0.72 -9.19
N GLU A 87 0.94 1.37 -10.35
CA GLU A 87 1.88 1.15 -11.44
C GLU A 87 3.32 1.39 -10.97
N SER A 88 3.54 2.43 -10.16
CA SER A 88 4.88 2.74 -9.64
C SER A 88 5.41 1.61 -8.75
N VAL A 89 4.56 1.01 -7.91
CA VAL A 89 4.90 -0.15 -7.06
C VAL A 89 5.26 -1.38 -7.90
N TRP A 90 4.51 -1.66 -8.96
CA TRP A 90 4.84 -2.71 -9.92
C TRP A 90 6.16 -2.43 -10.63
N ARG A 91 6.34 -1.20 -11.12
CA ARG A 91 7.50 -0.77 -11.91
C ARG A 91 8.82 -0.91 -11.17
N ILE A 92 8.81 -0.69 -9.85
CA ILE A 92 10.00 -0.87 -8.98
C ILE A 92 10.15 -2.31 -8.47
N GLY A 93 9.25 -3.22 -8.83
CA GLY A 93 9.37 -4.65 -8.50
C GLY A 93 8.98 -5.02 -7.08
N VAL A 94 8.15 -4.22 -6.40
CA VAL A 94 7.58 -4.61 -5.09
C VAL A 94 6.46 -5.66 -5.27
N LEU A 95 5.71 -5.56 -6.36
CA LEU A 95 4.72 -6.55 -6.82
C LEU A 95 5.21 -7.20 -8.11
N GLY A 96 4.81 -8.44 -8.37
CA GLY A 96 5.19 -9.17 -9.59
C GLY A 96 6.58 -9.81 -9.58
N GLY A 97 7.32 -9.68 -8.48
CA GLY A 97 8.61 -10.34 -8.28
C GLY A 97 8.47 -11.63 -7.45
N GLU A 98 9.45 -12.52 -7.57
CA GLU A 98 9.51 -13.78 -6.81
C GLU A 98 9.85 -13.58 -5.32
N ASN A 99 10.20 -12.36 -4.90
CA ASN A 99 10.75 -12.09 -3.58
C ASN A 99 9.75 -11.38 -2.67
N ASP A 100 9.47 -11.98 -1.51
CA ASP A 100 8.91 -11.29 -0.36
C ASP A 100 9.99 -10.41 0.29
N GLY A 101 10.26 -9.23 -0.29
CA GLY A 101 11.38 -8.39 0.12
C GLY A 101 11.30 -6.95 -0.35
N PRO A 102 12.28 -6.11 0.03
CA PRO A 102 12.42 -4.79 -0.58
C PRO A 102 12.57 -4.95 -2.11
N PRO A 103 12.15 -3.94 -2.89
CA PRO A 103 12.28 -3.99 -4.33
C PRO A 103 13.74 -4.28 -4.73
N PRO A 104 13.96 -5.13 -5.74
CA PRO A 104 15.30 -5.50 -6.17
C PRO A 104 16.07 -4.25 -6.59
N ASN A 105 17.30 -4.11 -6.11
CA ASN A 105 18.20 -3.04 -6.55
C ASN A 105 19.00 -3.51 -7.78
N ASP A 106 18.28 -3.87 -8.84
CA ASP A 106 18.84 -4.36 -10.09
C ASP A 106 18.90 -3.27 -11.18
N GLY A 107 18.39 -2.07 -10.89
CA GLY A 107 18.34 -0.93 -11.80
C GLY A 107 17.34 -1.12 -12.95
N ARG A 108 16.41 -2.08 -12.84
CA ARG A 108 15.45 -2.39 -13.89
C ARG A 108 14.08 -1.77 -13.61
N ILE A 109 13.33 -1.63 -14.69
CA ILE A 109 11.91 -1.30 -14.69
C ILE A 109 11.18 -2.61 -14.94
N HIS A 110 10.32 -3.00 -14.00
CA HIS A 110 9.55 -4.24 -14.10
C HIS A 110 8.25 -4.03 -14.89
N PRO A 111 7.74 -5.07 -15.58
CA PRO A 111 6.46 -4.99 -16.28
C PRO A 111 5.32 -4.63 -15.34
N VAL A 112 4.43 -3.77 -15.82
CA VAL A 112 3.20 -3.39 -15.13
C VAL A 112 2.04 -4.06 -15.89
N PRO A 113 1.22 -4.90 -15.24
CA PRO A 113 0.02 -5.44 -15.87
C PRO A 113 -1.02 -4.35 -16.09
N GLU A 114 -2.01 -4.61 -16.94
CA GLU A 114 -3.21 -3.78 -16.99
C GLU A 114 -3.90 -3.83 -15.62
N LEU A 115 -4.37 -2.68 -15.12
CA LEU A 115 -4.89 -2.54 -13.77
C LEU A 115 -6.35 -2.08 -13.79
N PHE A 116 -7.17 -2.68 -12.93
CA PHE A 116 -8.53 -2.22 -12.66
C PHE A 116 -8.71 -1.81 -11.20
N VAL A 117 -9.67 -0.91 -10.96
CA VAL A 117 -9.89 -0.30 -9.66
C VAL A 117 -11.28 -0.62 -9.13
N CYS A 118 -11.33 -1.03 -7.86
CA CYS A 118 -12.54 -1.23 -7.07
C CYS A 118 -12.55 -0.30 -5.85
N SER A 119 -13.73 -0.07 -5.30
CA SER A 119 -13.88 0.60 -4.01
C SER A 119 -14.14 -0.41 -2.89
N GLN A 120 -13.46 -0.22 -1.77
CA GLN A 120 -13.82 -0.87 -0.50
C GLN A 120 -15.01 -0.16 0.16
N ARG A 121 -15.62 -0.84 1.15
CA ARG A 121 -16.76 -0.29 1.91
C ARG A 121 -16.44 0.98 2.69
N ASP A 122 -15.17 1.19 3.02
CA ASP A 122 -14.70 2.40 3.72
C ASP A 122 -14.31 3.53 2.76
N GLY A 123 -14.50 3.34 1.45
CA GLY A 123 -14.17 4.29 0.39
C GLY A 123 -12.72 4.22 -0.06
N THR A 124 -11.86 3.38 0.53
CA THR A 124 -10.48 3.20 0.08
C THR A 124 -10.45 2.47 -1.26
N LEU A 125 -9.58 2.91 -2.18
CA LEU A 125 -9.45 2.25 -3.47
C LEU A 125 -8.59 0.99 -3.37
N ALA A 126 -8.98 -0.05 -4.08
CA ALA A 126 -8.25 -1.30 -4.23
C ALA A 126 -7.98 -1.54 -5.72
N VAL A 127 -6.72 -1.69 -6.07
CA VAL A 127 -6.23 -1.81 -7.45
C VAL A 127 -5.67 -3.21 -7.65
N PHE A 128 -6.13 -3.88 -8.71
CA PHE A 128 -5.81 -5.26 -9.02
C PHE A 128 -5.31 -5.37 -10.46
N PRO A 129 -4.44 -6.34 -10.77
CA PRO A 129 -4.12 -6.66 -12.15
C PRO A 129 -5.30 -7.34 -12.83
N GLU A 130 -5.52 -7.01 -14.10
CA GLU A 130 -6.45 -7.74 -14.95
C GLU A 130 -5.93 -9.15 -15.20
N GLN A 131 -6.72 -10.14 -14.80
CA GLN A 131 -6.45 -11.55 -15.02
C GLN A 131 -7.78 -12.30 -15.05
N ASP A 132 -7.96 -13.14 -16.06
CA ASP A 132 -9.09 -14.06 -16.22
C ASP A 132 -10.49 -13.40 -16.18
N GLY A 133 -10.59 -12.10 -16.50
CA GLY A 133 -11.86 -11.36 -16.53
C GLY A 133 -12.50 -11.14 -15.16
N VAL A 134 -11.74 -11.24 -14.07
CA VAL A 134 -12.23 -10.99 -12.70
C VAL A 134 -12.69 -9.54 -12.56
N ALA A 135 -13.91 -9.35 -12.03
CA ALA A 135 -14.50 -8.05 -11.75
C ALA A 135 -14.59 -7.74 -10.25
N CYS A 136 -14.86 -6.48 -9.91
CA CYS A 136 -15.02 -6.05 -8.50
C CYS A 136 -16.08 -6.86 -7.74
N SER A 137 -17.17 -7.26 -8.41
CA SER A 137 -18.23 -8.08 -7.81
C SER A 137 -17.75 -9.45 -7.35
N ASP A 138 -16.81 -10.06 -8.07
CA ASP A 138 -16.26 -11.38 -7.74
C ASP A 138 -15.41 -11.31 -6.47
N LEU A 139 -14.84 -10.13 -6.19
CA LEU A 139 -14.04 -9.82 -5.00
C LEU A 139 -14.89 -9.30 -3.84
N SER A 140 -16.23 -9.25 -3.98
CA SER A 140 -17.14 -8.63 -3.02
C SER A 140 -16.83 -7.14 -2.74
N LEU A 141 -16.34 -6.44 -3.76
CA LEU A 141 -16.05 -5.01 -3.75
C LEU A 141 -17.01 -4.24 -4.68
N GLU A 142 -17.03 -2.92 -4.53
CA GLU A 142 -17.89 -2.04 -5.33
C GLU A 142 -17.16 -1.58 -6.60
N SER A 143 -17.88 -1.54 -7.73
CA SER A 143 -17.37 -0.90 -8.94
C SER A 143 -17.47 0.62 -8.83
N LEU A 144 -16.49 1.31 -9.39
CA LEU A 144 -16.54 2.76 -9.55
C LEU A 144 -17.45 3.06 -10.74
N ARG A 145 -18.47 3.90 -10.52
CA ARG A 145 -19.38 4.38 -11.57
C ARG A 145 -18.92 5.72 -12.11
#